data_AF-A0A847P9L9-F1
#
_entry.id   AF-A0A847P9L9-F1
#
_cell.length_a   1.000
_cell.length_b   1.000
_cell.length_c   1.000
_cell.angle_alpha   90.00
_cell.angle_beta   90.00
_cell.angle_gamma   90.00
#
_symmetry.space_group_name_H-M   'P 1'
#
loop_
_entity.id
_entity.type
_entity.pdbx_description
1 polymer ?
#
loop_
_entity_poly.entity_id
_entity_poly.type
_entity_poly.pdbx_seq_one_letter_code
_entity_poly.pdbx_strand_id
1 'polypeptide(L)'
;MFRVNDKVKVIGTNKKGIVISYDEVEEEVYEVEVKIEDKIEKHLSFDLKRDGPLKLSVDDLRNIFRYSLDYFVLVFAGQDFEDDETDKMLLDFECEEKYTPTLDDMIAFVMNLKVKNATVDDFNRWGFVINIILKDCYLSNFIRSKEDFDRWLFRNNGDVVEFVFGCLHSAEADDVFIDELLDDLFDLDSLIKEIQIVKENYEKSLLDREYSEQTMKNVLSYVTENDMISQLTYPYDELFKRFVEILVKKDDNLGLDVLGYSVYGGNELFECDWKKAQEIFEKLYSRTGDPGYANTLGYIYYFGRANNGVAQDDLAFKYFSIGAAAGNYESLYKLADMFIAGRGVVKNKEIGEGIYYDLFNENKAIFEDEHFNCKFADIAYRVGSTYLDGENSQYIPAYYYFLMAKFAIDKRMLYFDYYGDSTVKKNIEEAIEKCKEKLEIPLRKSIFVPEPFVVIDLLAGDYHVDVKLRHLKNNKVKMTFKRVAKGKREEPEKILFPFFDFHGCILTDEFTFYAENVTEISDNDNFRITHYEMCGDGDIEFFYFDKCVGYVIGDGFRLKNFVKE
;
A
#
# COMPACT_ATOMS: atom_id res chain seq x y z
N MET A 1 6.56 -48.34 -8.15
CA MET A 1 7.60 -49.33 -7.86
C MET A 1 6.97 -50.39 -7.00
N PHE A 2 6.99 -51.64 -7.42
CA PHE A 2 6.44 -52.74 -6.62
C PHE A 2 7.43 -53.09 -5.51
N ARG A 3 6.93 -53.36 -4.30
CA ARG A 3 7.76 -53.73 -3.16
C ARG A 3 7.53 -55.18 -2.77
N VAL A 4 8.53 -55.79 -2.14
CA VAL A 4 8.37 -57.13 -1.57
C VAL A 4 7.19 -57.13 -0.62
N ASN A 5 6.31 -58.12 -0.78
CA ASN A 5 5.01 -58.27 -0.11
C ASN A 5 3.85 -57.41 -0.64
N ASP A 6 4.05 -56.59 -1.67
CA ASP A 6 2.93 -55.94 -2.35
C ASP A 6 2.00 -56.99 -2.96
N LYS A 7 0.69 -56.79 -2.77
CA LYS A 7 -0.33 -57.58 -3.46
C LYS A 7 -0.53 -57.00 -4.85
N VAL A 8 -0.52 -57.85 -5.86
CA VAL A 8 -0.65 -57.44 -7.27
C VAL A 8 -1.64 -58.31 -8.03
N LYS A 9 -2.24 -57.75 -9.07
CA LYS A 9 -3.02 -58.43 -10.11
C LYS A 9 -2.25 -58.40 -11.42
N VAL A 10 -2.26 -59.52 -12.13
CA VAL A 10 -1.74 -59.56 -13.51
C VAL A 10 -2.82 -59.01 -14.44
N ILE A 11 -2.51 -57.92 -15.16
CA ILE A 11 -3.44 -57.19 -16.03
C ILE A 11 -3.99 -58.13 -17.11
N GLY A 12 -5.29 -58.00 -17.42
CA GLY A 12 -5.97 -58.86 -18.38
C GLY A 12 -6.29 -60.28 -17.86
N THR A 13 -5.98 -60.58 -16.59
CA THR A 13 -6.29 -61.87 -15.96
C THR A 13 -6.96 -61.70 -14.59
N ASN A 14 -7.45 -62.81 -14.02
CA ASN A 14 -7.94 -62.85 -12.63
C ASN A 14 -6.86 -63.29 -11.62
N LYS A 15 -5.60 -63.44 -12.05
CA LYS A 15 -4.53 -63.90 -11.17
C LYS A 15 -4.13 -62.82 -10.17
N LYS A 16 -4.04 -63.21 -8.90
CA LYS A 16 -3.54 -62.38 -7.79
C LYS A 16 -2.29 -63.02 -7.21
N GLY A 17 -1.32 -62.21 -6.83
CA GLY A 17 -0.11 -62.70 -6.22
C GLY A 17 0.55 -61.71 -5.28
N ILE A 18 1.69 -62.13 -4.73
CA ILE A 18 2.50 -61.34 -3.81
C ILE A 18 3.89 -61.19 -4.41
N VAL A 19 4.40 -59.97 -4.48
CA VAL A 19 5.74 -59.67 -4.97
C VAL A 19 6.79 -60.27 -4.01
N ILE A 20 7.75 -61.01 -4.56
CA ILE A 20 8.83 -61.67 -3.82
C ILE A 20 10.15 -60.90 -3.96
N SER A 21 10.43 -60.47 -5.19
CA SER A 21 11.57 -59.63 -5.54
C SER A 21 11.22 -58.81 -6.77
N TYR A 22 12.02 -57.79 -6.99
CA TYR A 22 11.97 -56.98 -8.20
C TYR A 22 13.38 -56.47 -8.47
N ASP A 23 13.72 -56.34 -9.75
CA ASP A 23 15.00 -55.79 -10.20
C ASP A 23 14.71 -54.81 -11.33
N GLU A 24 15.33 -53.64 -11.28
CA GLU A 24 15.26 -52.66 -12.37
C GLU A 24 16.07 -53.16 -13.56
N VAL A 25 15.42 -53.25 -14.72
CA VAL A 25 16.02 -53.78 -15.95
C VAL A 25 16.22 -52.71 -17.01
N GLU A 26 15.44 -51.64 -16.96
CA GLU A 26 15.56 -50.40 -17.72
C GLU A 26 15.03 -49.25 -16.84
N GLU A 27 15.35 -48.00 -17.17
CA GLU A 27 14.92 -46.83 -16.38
C GLU A 27 13.40 -46.87 -16.11
N GLU A 28 13.03 -46.97 -14.84
CA GLU A 28 11.64 -47.13 -14.35
C GLU A 28 10.89 -48.41 -14.80
N VAL A 29 11.57 -49.36 -15.43
CA VAL A 29 11.01 -50.67 -15.82
C VAL A 29 11.59 -51.77 -14.94
N TYR A 30 10.71 -52.53 -14.30
CA TYR A 30 11.11 -53.55 -13.33
C TYR A 30 10.68 -54.94 -13.79
N GLU A 31 11.58 -55.91 -13.71
CA GLU A 31 11.22 -57.32 -13.69
C GLU A 31 10.77 -57.68 -12.28
N VAL A 32 9.57 -58.23 -12.13
CA VAL A 32 8.93 -58.50 -10.84
C VAL A 32 8.62 -59.98 -10.72
N GLU A 33 9.18 -60.63 -9.69
CA GLU A 33 8.83 -62.00 -9.34
C GLU A 33 7.60 -62.02 -8.43
N VAL A 34 6.52 -62.64 -8.91
CA VAL A 34 5.23 -62.69 -8.21
C VAL A 34 4.90 -64.13 -7.82
N LYS A 35 4.66 -64.36 -6.53
CA LYS A 35 4.11 -65.61 -6.02
C LYS A 35 2.61 -65.67 -6.30
N ILE A 36 2.19 -66.58 -7.17
CA ILE A 36 0.79 -66.86 -7.48
C ILE A 36 0.52 -68.31 -7.05
N GLU A 37 -0.29 -68.49 -6.02
CA GLU A 37 -0.49 -69.78 -5.35
C GLU A 37 0.87 -70.38 -4.88
N ASP A 38 1.26 -71.54 -5.41
CA ASP A 38 2.51 -72.24 -5.11
C ASP A 38 3.61 -72.04 -6.18
N LYS A 39 3.42 -71.12 -7.13
CA LYS A 39 4.36 -70.88 -8.23
C LYS A 39 4.88 -69.45 -8.24
N ILE A 40 6.11 -69.29 -8.71
CA ILE A 40 6.74 -67.99 -8.97
C ILE A 40 6.65 -67.72 -10.46
N GLU A 41 6.03 -66.61 -10.84
CA GLU A 41 5.95 -66.13 -12.21
C GLU A 41 6.69 -64.79 -12.32
N LYS A 42 7.41 -64.58 -13.44
CA LYS A 42 8.08 -63.31 -13.75
C LYS A 42 7.18 -62.47 -14.65
N HIS A 43 7.03 -61.20 -14.30
CA HIS A 43 6.24 -60.22 -15.03
C HIS A 43 7.03 -58.91 -15.15
N LEU A 44 6.75 -58.11 -16.16
CA LEU A 44 7.26 -56.73 -16.20
C LEU A 44 6.32 -55.84 -15.38
N SER A 45 6.84 -54.70 -14.89
CA SER A 45 6.08 -53.78 -14.04
C SER A 45 4.75 -53.38 -14.67
N PHE A 46 4.71 -53.11 -15.98
CA PHE A 46 3.50 -52.74 -16.73
C PHE A 46 2.50 -53.90 -16.97
N ASP A 47 2.84 -55.14 -16.63
CA ASP A 47 1.90 -56.27 -16.66
C ASP A 47 1.14 -56.43 -15.33
N LEU A 48 1.46 -55.61 -14.32
CA LEU A 48 0.96 -55.71 -12.96
C LEU A 48 0.23 -54.44 -12.52
N LYS A 49 -0.85 -54.60 -11.75
CA LYS A 49 -1.53 -53.52 -11.02
C LYS A 49 -1.60 -53.87 -9.54
N ARG A 50 -1.37 -52.89 -8.65
CA ARG A 50 -1.46 -53.10 -7.19
C ARG A 50 -2.89 -53.51 -6.78
N ASP A 51 -3.01 -54.44 -5.85
CA ASP A 51 -4.28 -54.95 -5.30
C ASP A 51 -4.50 -54.44 -3.87
N GLY A 52 -4.94 -53.19 -3.77
CA GLY A 52 -5.16 -52.47 -2.53
C GLY A 52 -4.24 -51.26 -2.38
N PRO A 53 -4.38 -50.52 -1.26
CA PRO A 53 -3.65 -49.27 -1.06
C PRO A 53 -2.14 -49.47 -0.98
N LEU A 54 -1.38 -48.46 -1.42
CA LEU A 54 0.06 -48.37 -1.19
C LEU A 54 0.34 -48.20 0.31
N LYS A 55 1.15 -49.08 0.89
CA LYS A 55 1.57 -48.97 2.29
C LYS A 55 2.83 -48.10 2.42
N LEU A 56 2.73 -47.04 3.20
CA LEU A 56 3.82 -46.11 3.47
C LEU A 56 4.32 -46.27 4.91
N SER A 57 5.60 -46.58 5.04
CA SER A 57 6.31 -46.58 6.32
C SER A 57 6.73 -45.16 6.72
N VAL A 58 7.17 -44.96 7.97
CA VAL A 58 7.73 -43.67 8.43
C VAL A 58 8.96 -43.26 7.61
N ASP A 59 9.78 -44.22 7.20
CA ASP A 59 10.97 -43.93 6.37
C ASP A 59 10.57 -43.48 4.96
N ASP A 60 9.48 -44.00 4.40
CA ASP A 60 8.93 -43.53 3.13
C ASP A 60 8.44 -42.09 3.24
N LEU A 61 7.62 -41.81 4.25
CA LEU A 61 7.09 -40.47 4.50
C LEU A 61 8.22 -39.46 4.71
N ARG A 62 9.27 -39.85 5.44
CA ARG A 62 10.47 -39.03 5.62
C ARG A 62 11.20 -38.76 4.30
N ASN A 63 11.39 -39.78 3.47
CA ASN A 63 12.12 -39.63 2.21
C ASN A 63 11.32 -38.87 1.14
N ILE A 64 9.99 -39.03 1.11
CA ILE A 64 9.11 -38.23 0.27
C ILE A 64 9.19 -36.76 0.70
N PHE A 65 9.08 -36.48 2.01
CA PHE A 65 9.23 -35.12 2.53
C PHE A 65 10.60 -34.51 2.18
N ARG A 66 11.67 -35.28 2.34
CA ARG A 66 13.04 -34.84 2.00
C ARG A 66 13.28 -34.70 0.49
N TYR A 67 12.30 -34.94 -0.37
CA TYR A 67 12.48 -35.00 -1.82
C TYR A 67 13.58 -36.00 -2.24
N SER A 68 13.85 -37.03 -1.42
CA SER A 68 14.79 -38.11 -1.76
C SER A 68 14.11 -39.26 -2.51
N LEU A 69 12.79 -39.41 -2.36
CA LEU A 69 11.97 -40.44 -3.01
C LEU A 69 10.78 -39.81 -3.76
N ASP A 70 10.63 -40.13 -5.05
CA ASP A 70 9.47 -39.68 -5.83
C ASP A 70 8.25 -40.59 -5.56
N TYR A 71 7.17 -39.97 -5.09
CA TYR A 71 5.90 -40.65 -4.81
C TYR A 71 5.22 -41.18 -6.07
N PHE A 72 5.32 -40.48 -7.20
CA PHE A 72 4.74 -40.96 -8.46
C PHE A 72 5.41 -42.25 -8.91
N VAL A 73 6.74 -42.33 -8.78
CA VAL A 73 7.47 -43.58 -9.04
C VAL A 73 6.94 -44.70 -8.15
N LEU A 74 6.66 -44.45 -6.86
CA LEU A 74 6.08 -45.47 -5.97
C LEU A 74 4.69 -45.95 -6.40
N VAL A 75 3.81 -45.00 -6.75
CA VAL A 75 2.42 -45.27 -7.12
C VAL A 75 2.34 -45.98 -8.46
N PHE A 76 3.01 -45.46 -9.49
CA PHE A 76 2.82 -45.85 -10.88
C PHE A 76 3.80 -46.90 -11.38
N ALA A 77 5.01 -47.00 -10.82
CA ALA A 77 6.01 -47.98 -11.25
C ALA A 77 6.37 -47.91 -12.76
N GLY A 78 6.46 -46.70 -13.32
CA GLY A 78 6.78 -46.47 -14.74
C GLY A 78 5.59 -46.73 -15.69
N GLN A 79 4.35 -46.62 -15.20
CA GLN A 79 3.13 -46.83 -16.00
C GLN A 79 2.36 -45.53 -16.18
N ASP A 80 1.83 -45.33 -17.40
CA ASP A 80 0.90 -44.24 -17.71
C ASP A 80 -0.55 -44.67 -17.47
N PHE A 81 -1.36 -43.79 -16.90
CA PHE A 81 -2.78 -43.99 -16.63
C PHE A 81 -3.61 -42.83 -17.17
N GLU A 82 -4.90 -43.07 -17.47
CA GLU A 82 -5.84 -41.97 -17.77
C GLU A 82 -6.01 -41.07 -16.53
N ASP A 83 -6.29 -39.78 -16.73
CA ASP A 83 -6.37 -38.77 -15.66
C ASP A 83 -7.25 -39.20 -14.47
N ASP A 84 -8.43 -39.78 -14.75
CA ASP A 84 -9.37 -40.28 -13.73
C ASP A 84 -8.80 -41.47 -12.91
N GLU A 85 -7.95 -42.30 -13.49
CA GLU A 85 -7.27 -43.40 -12.78
C GLU A 85 -6.08 -42.90 -11.97
N THR A 86 -5.34 -41.92 -12.50
CA THR A 86 -4.17 -41.29 -11.86
C THR A 86 -4.54 -40.70 -10.51
N ASP A 87 -5.58 -39.86 -10.45
CA ASP A 87 -6.05 -39.24 -9.21
C ASP A 87 -6.46 -40.28 -8.17
N LYS A 88 -7.18 -41.32 -8.60
CA LYS A 88 -7.62 -42.40 -7.72
C LYS A 88 -6.45 -43.17 -7.13
N MET A 89 -5.40 -43.42 -7.91
CA MET A 89 -4.23 -44.16 -7.45
C MET A 89 -3.36 -43.34 -6.51
N LEU A 90 -3.21 -42.04 -6.73
CA LEU A 90 -2.47 -41.14 -5.84
C LEU A 90 -3.12 -41.03 -4.45
N LEU A 91 -4.44 -41.23 -4.37
CA LEU A 91 -5.24 -41.19 -3.14
C LEU A 91 -5.42 -42.56 -2.46
N ASP A 92 -5.00 -43.67 -3.08
CA ASP A 92 -5.17 -45.04 -2.55
C ASP A 92 -3.92 -45.50 -1.79
N PHE A 93 -3.72 -44.95 -0.58
CA PHE A 93 -2.59 -45.29 0.30
C PHE A 93 -3.01 -45.45 1.77
N GLU A 94 -2.17 -46.17 2.54
CA GLU A 94 -2.29 -46.36 3.99
C GLU A 94 -0.94 -46.03 4.65
N CYS A 95 -0.96 -45.16 5.67
CA CYS A 95 0.22 -44.89 6.50
C CYS A 95 0.28 -45.86 7.68
N GLU A 96 1.41 -46.54 7.86
CA GLU A 96 1.59 -47.51 8.94
C GLU A 96 1.63 -46.83 10.33
N GLU A 97 2.28 -45.67 10.40
CA GLU A 97 2.40 -44.86 11.61
C GLU A 97 2.36 -43.36 11.26
N LYS A 98 2.27 -42.51 12.30
CA LYS A 98 2.36 -41.07 12.14
C LYS A 98 3.80 -40.61 11.98
N TYR A 99 4.03 -39.69 11.04
CA TYR A 99 5.31 -39.02 10.84
C TYR A 99 5.18 -37.52 11.17
N THR A 100 6.23 -36.93 11.73
CA THR A 100 6.34 -35.48 11.97
C THR A 100 7.72 -35.04 11.49
N PRO A 101 7.80 -34.16 10.48
CA PRO A 101 9.08 -33.66 10.01
C PRO A 101 9.81 -32.85 11.07
N THR A 102 11.15 -32.88 11.02
CA THR A 102 12.06 -32.11 11.85
C THR A 102 12.77 -31.04 11.03
N LEU A 103 13.49 -30.12 11.68
CA LEU A 103 14.33 -29.16 10.96
C LEU A 103 15.47 -29.85 10.18
N ASP A 104 15.91 -31.05 10.60
CA ASP A 104 16.88 -31.84 9.83
C ASP A 104 16.26 -32.40 8.54
N ASP A 105 14.97 -32.77 8.59
CA ASP A 105 14.24 -33.16 7.40
C ASP A 105 14.06 -31.97 6.44
N MET A 106 13.83 -30.77 6.98
CA MET A 106 13.74 -29.54 6.19
C MET A 106 15.07 -29.16 5.53
N ILE A 107 16.18 -29.25 6.27
CA ILE A 107 17.52 -29.03 5.70
C ILE A 107 17.79 -30.05 4.58
N ALA A 108 17.50 -31.33 4.83
CA ALA A 108 17.70 -32.37 3.82
C ALA A 108 16.81 -32.16 2.58
N PHE A 109 15.58 -31.67 2.76
CA PHE A 109 14.70 -31.29 1.67
C PHE A 109 15.34 -30.21 0.78
N VAL A 110 15.73 -29.08 1.36
CA VAL A 110 16.34 -27.97 0.59
C VAL A 110 17.66 -28.40 -0.07
N MET A 111 18.47 -29.20 0.62
CA MET A 111 19.69 -29.78 0.05
C MET A 111 19.39 -30.70 -1.14
N ASN A 112 18.34 -31.53 -1.06
CA ASN A 112 18.00 -32.46 -2.14
C ASN A 112 17.42 -31.75 -3.35
N LEU A 113 16.66 -30.66 -3.18
CA LEU A 113 16.24 -29.80 -4.30
C LEU A 113 17.46 -29.36 -5.11
N LYS A 114 18.50 -28.88 -4.42
CA LYS A 114 19.77 -28.46 -5.03
C LYS A 114 20.51 -29.61 -5.70
N VAL A 115 20.76 -30.69 -4.96
CA VAL A 115 21.55 -31.84 -5.46
C VAL A 115 20.91 -32.50 -6.67
N LYS A 116 19.58 -32.50 -6.76
CA LYS A 116 18.82 -33.09 -7.86
C LYS A 116 18.57 -32.12 -9.01
N ASN A 117 19.01 -30.86 -8.93
CA ASN A 117 18.65 -29.81 -9.87
C ASN A 117 17.13 -29.73 -10.09
N ALA A 118 16.37 -29.67 -9.00
CA ALA A 118 14.92 -29.61 -9.06
C ALA A 118 14.46 -28.31 -9.74
N THR A 119 13.53 -28.45 -10.68
CA THR A 119 12.84 -27.35 -11.33
C THR A 119 11.68 -26.83 -10.47
N VAL A 120 11.05 -25.74 -10.90
CA VAL A 120 9.78 -25.27 -10.30
C VAL A 120 8.67 -26.31 -10.51
N ASP A 121 8.60 -26.98 -11.67
CA ASP A 121 7.64 -28.07 -11.91
C ASP A 121 7.83 -29.24 -10.92
N ASP A 122 9.08 -29.64 -10.70
CA ASP A 122 9.42 -30.69 -9.74
C ASP A 122 8.94 -30.33 -8.32
N PHE A 123 9.12 -29.07 -7.93
CA PHE A 123 8.65 -28.56 -6.65
C PHE A 123 7.14 -28.52 -6.55
N ASN A 124 6.44 -28.10 -7.61
CA ASN A 124 4.97 -28.10 -7.68
C ASN A 124 4.40 -29.51 -7.56
N ARG A 125 4.99 -30.45 -8.31
CA ARG A 125 4.64 -31.87 -8.28
C ARG A 125 4.88 -32.46 -6.89
N TRP A 126 6.02 -32.14 -6.27
CA TRP A 126 6.29 -32.51 -4.88
C TRP A 126 5.30 -31.86 -3.91
N GLY A 127 5.00 -30.57 -4.07
CA GLY A 127 4.05 -29.83 -3.24
C GLY A 127 2.64 -30.40 -3.30
N PHE A 128 2.19 -30.85 -4.47
CA PHE A 128 0.93 -31.56 -4.66
C PHE A 128 0.89 -32.89 -3.89
N VAL A 129 1.94 -33.71 -4.03
CA VAL A 129 2.09 -34.99 -3.30
C VAL A 129 2.07 -34.77 -1.80
N ILE A 130 2.83 -33.78 -1.37
CA ILE A 130 2.93 -33.39 0.02
C ILE A 130 1.55 -32.96 0.48
N ASN A 131 0.82 -32.09 -0.21
CA ASN A 131 -0.56 -31.75 0.16
C ASN A 131 -1.52 -32.97 0.25
N ILE A 132 -1.39 -33.96 -0.64
CA ILE A 132 -2.18 -35.20 -0.59
C ILE A 132 -1.85 -36.02 0.67
N ILE A 133 -0.56 -36.30 0.90
CA ILE A 133 -0.08 -37.12 2.02
C ILE A 133 -0.22 -36.38 3.36
N LEU A 134 -0.07 -35.05 3.35
CA LEU A 134 -0.07 -34.17 4.52
C LEU A 134 -1.45 -33.92 5.10
N LYS A 135 -2.55 -34.16 4.36
CA LYS A 135 -3.89 -34.10 4.97
C LYS A 135 -4.00 -35.05 6.18
N ASP A 136 -3.14 -36.07 6.24
CA ASP A 136 -2.97 -36.99 7.36
C ASP A 136 -1.57 -36.97 8.07
N CYS A 137 -0.53 -36.38 7.47
CA CYS A 137 0.84 -36.26 8.05
C CYS A 137 1.26 -34.82 8.41
N TYR A 138 0.45 -34.16 9.23
CA TYR A 138 0.74 -33.01 10.11
C TYR A 138 2.07 -32.23 9.96
N LEU A 139 2.06 -31.19 9.12
CA LEU A 139 2.76 -29.93 9.43
C LEU A 139 2.22 -29.28 10.74
N SER A 140 1.09 -29.76 11.27
CA SER A 140 0.40 -29.18 12.44
C SER A 140 1.15 -29.30 13.78
N ASN A 141 2.26 -30.03 13.84
CA ASN A 141 3.09 -30.11 15.06
C ASN A 141 4.21 -29.07 15.06
N PHE A 142 4.50 -28.44 13.93
CA PHE A 142 5.28 -27.23 13.93
C PHE A 142 4.44 -26.14 14.56
N ILE A 143 4.69 -25.92 15.86
CA ILE A 143 4.09 -24.81 16.58
C ILE A 143 4.53 -23.54 15.85
N ARG A 144 3.54 -22.73 15.47
CA ARG A 144 3.75 -21.41 14.90
C ARG A 144 3.40 -20.35 15.90
N SER A 145 4.11 -19.25 15.80
CA SER A 145 3.82 -18.03 16.52
C SER A 145 2.51 -17.43 16.04
N LYS A 146 1.73 -16.89 16.99
CA LYS A 146 0.49 -16.17 16.68
C LYS A 146 0.76 -14.72 16.33
N GLU A 147 1.69 -14.11 17.04
CA GLU A 147 2.09 -12.72 16.84
C GLU A 147 3.11 -12.64 15.70
N ASP A 148 2.93 -11.68 14.81
CA ASP A 148 3.78 -11.53 13.62
C ASP A 148 5.24 -11.24 13.99
N PHE A 149 5.47 -10.48 15.07
CA PHE A 149 6.84 -10.20 15.54
C PHE A 149 7.58 -11.48 15.97
N ASP A 150 6.87 -12.39 16.64
CA ASP A 150 7.43 -13.68 17.03
C ASP A 150 7.72 -14.57 15.81
N ARG A 151 6.93 -14.44 14.74
CA ARG A 151 7.19 -15.15 13.46
C ARG A 151 8.47 -14.64 12.82
N TRP A 152 8.65 -13.32 12.73
CA TRP A 152 9.86 -12.73 12.14
C TRP A 152 11.13 -13.04 12.94
N LEU A 153 11.01 -13.28 14.25
CA LEU A 153 12.13 -13.74 15.08
C LEU A 153 12.34 -15.26 15.06
N PHE A 154 11.55 -16.00 14.28
CA PHE A 154 11.48 -17.45 14.27
C PHE A 154 11.43 -18.03 15.69
N ARG A 155 10.48 -17.53 16.50
CA ARG A 155 10.36 -17.93 17.90
C ARG A 155 10.15 -19.43 18.03
N ASN A 156 9.33 -20.00 17.16
CA ASN A 156 9.05 -21.42 17.07
C ASN A 156 9.56 -22.02 15.75
N ASN A 157 9.85 -23.32 15.74
CA ASN A 157 10.35 -24.02 14.55
C ASN A 157 9.39 -23.97 13.36
N GLY A 158 8.08 -23.79 13.58
CA GLY A 158 7.13 -23.65 12.49
C GLY A 158 7.24 -22.34 11.72
N ASP A 159 7.78 -21.31 12.36
CA ASP A 159 7.91 -20.00 11.75
C ASP A 159 8.95 -20.03 10.61
N VAL A 160 10.08 -20.71 10.83
CA VAL A 160 11.11 -20.88 9.77
C VAL A 160 10.66 -21.81 8.66
N VAL A 161 9.86 -22.83 8.98
CA VAL A 161 9.29 -23.74 7.96
C VAL A 161 8.31 -22.99 7.05
N GLU A 162 7.43 -22.19 7.64
CA GLU A 162 6.50 -21.33 6.90
C GLU A 162 7.24 -20.30 6.04
N PHE A 163 8.30 -19.68 6.58
CA PHE A 163 9.13 -18.75 5.83
C PHE A 163 9.79 -19.40 4.60
N VAL A 164 10.43 -20.56 4.77
CA VAL A 164 11.11 -21.26 3.66
C VAL A 164 10.10 -21.68 2.58
N PHE A 165 8.95 -22.23 2.97
CA PHE A 165 7.90 -22.55 1.99
C PHE A 165 7.35 -21.30 1.32
N GLY A 166 7.14 -20.20 2.05
CA GLY A 166 6.71 -18.93 1.47
C GLY A 166 7.70 -18.38 0.44
N CYS A 167 9.01 -18.51 0.69
CA CYS A 167 10.04 -18.14 -0.28
C CYS A 167 9.93 -18.97 -1.56
N LEU A 168 9.90 -20.30 -1.45
CA LEU A 168 9.88 -21.19 -2.61
C LEU A 168 8.55 -21.11 -3.38
N HIS A 169 7.43 -20.95 -2.68
CA HIS A 169 6.09 -20.84 -3.27
C HIS A 169 5.91 -19.58 -4.13
N SER A 170 6.73 -18.53 -3.93
CA SER A 170 6.65 -17.31 -4.74
C SER A 170 6.90 -17.55 -6.24
N ALA A 171 7.56 -18.65 -6.62
CA ALA A 171 7.75 -19.06 -8.02
C ALA A 171 6.53 -19.75 -8.65
N GLU A 172 5.58 -20.27 -7.86
CA GLU A 172 4.40 -20.97 -8.38
C GLU A 172 3.41 -20.04 -9.09
N ALA A 173 3.53 -18.73 -8.87
CA ALA A 173 2.60 -17.73 -9.38
C ALA A 173 2.85 -17.31 -10.84
N ASP A 174 3.90 -17.83 -11.48
CA ASP A 174 4.28 -17.44 -12.85
C ASP A 174 4.74 -18.66 -13.67
N ASP A 175 3.87 -19.15 -14.55
CA ASP A 175 4.09 -20.30 -15.46
C ASP A 175 5.36 -20.15 -16.33
N VAL A 176 5.92 -18.94 -16.43
CA VAL A 176 7.14 -18.66 -17.19
C VAL A 176 8.37 -19.36 -16.60
N PHE A 177 8.40 -19.64 -15.30
CA PHE A 177 9.57 -20.22 -14.62
C PHE A 177 9.48 -21.73 -14.40
N ILE A 178 8.49 -22.42 -14.98
CA ILE A 178 8.20 -23.82 -14.65
C ILE A 178 9.39 -24.76 -14.88
N ASP A 179 10.20 -24.50 -15.91
CA ASP A 179 11.38 -25.29 -16.28
C ASP A 179 12.69 -24.79 -15.63
N GLU A 180 12.66 -23.66 -14.91
CA GLU A 180 13.86 -23.08 -14.28
C GLU A 180 14.24 -23.83 -13.01
N LEU A 181 15.55 -23.89 -12.74
CA LEU A 181 16.09 -24.52 -11.55
C LEU A 181 15.82 -23.66 -10.30
N LEU A 182 15.37 -24.30 -9.22
CA LEU A 182 15.13 -23.59 -7.96
C LEU A 182 16.39 -22.92 -7.38
N ASP A 183 17.58 -23.51 -7.55
CA ASP A 183 18.86 -22.95 -7.08
C ASP A 183 19.32 -21.73 -7.92
N ASP A 184 18.78 -21.57 -9.13
CA ASP A 184 19.03 -20.37 -9.96
C ASP A 184 18.10 -19.21 -9.57
N LEU A 185 16.90 -19.52 -9.07
CA LEU A 185 15.90 -18.53 -8.65
C LEU A 185 16.07 -18.10 -7.18
N PHE A 186 16.51 -19.01 -6.32
CA PHE A 186 16.54 -18.82 -4.87
C PHE A 186 17.89 -19.17 -4.28
N ASP A 187 18.34 -18.38 -3.29
CA ASP A 187 19.54 -18.69 -2.52
C ASP A 187 19.26 -19.80 -1.49
N LEU A 188 19.25 -21.04 -1.97
CA LEU A 188 18.98 -22.24 -1.16
C LEU A 188 20.01 -22.42 -0.05
N ASP A 189 21.26 -21.98 -0.26
CA ASP A 189 22.32 -22.06 0.75
C ASP A 189 22.03 -21.14 1.94
N SER A 190 21.55 -19.92 1.66
CA SER A 190 21.08 -18.99 2.69
C SER A 190 19.86 -19.53 3.45
N LEU A 191 18.91 -20.19 2.78
CA LEU A 191 17.76 -20.83 3.43
C LEU A 191 18.20 -21.97 4.36
N ILE A 192 19.12 -22.84 3.91
CA ILE A 192 19.70 -23.90 4.75
C ILE A 192 20.36 -23.29 5.98
N LYS A 193 21.15 -22.23 5.81
CA LYS A 193 21.82 -21.54 6.91
C LYS A 193 20.83 -20.93 7.90
N GLU A 194 19.73 -20.34 7.43
CA GLU A 194 18.67 -19.82 8.30
C GLU A 194 18.07 -20.91 9.17
N ILE A 195 17.72 -22.06 8.56
CA ILE A 195 17.16 -23.21 9.29
C ILE A 195 18.16 -23.71 10.35
N GLN A 196 19.46 -23.76 10.01
CA GLN A 196 20.51 -24.16 10.95
C GLN A 196 20.62 -23.20 12.14
N ILE A 197 20.63 -21.88 11.89
CA ILE A 197 20.65 -20.87 12.95
C ILE A 197 19.45 -21.03 13.88
N VAL A 198 18.23 -21.14 13.33
CA VAL A 198 17.00 -21.32 14.13
C VAL A 198 17.07 -22.61 14.94
N LYS A 199 17.54 -23.70 14.35
CA LYS A 199 17.71 -24.99 15.04
C LYS A 199 18.66 -24.87 16.24
N GLU A 200 19.80 -24.21 16.09
CA GLU A 200 20.79 -24.01 17.16
C GLU A 200 20.32 -23.05 18.26
N ASN A 201 19.36 -22.19 17.93
CA ASN A 201 18.80 -21.18 18.82
C ASN A 201 17.59 -21.62 19.62
N TYR A 202 16.98 -22.75 19.26
CA TYR A 202 15.63 -23.09 19.73
C TYR A 202 15.50 -23.12 21.26
N GLU A 203 16.52 -23.62 21.97
CA GLU A 203 16.55 -23.68 23.44
C GLU A 203 17.01 -22.39 24.13
N LYS A 204 17.50 -21.40 23.37
CA LYS A 204 18.00 -20.13 23.90
C LYS A 204 16.87 -19.11 24.08
N SER A 205 17.01 -18.26 25.10
CA SER A 205 16.17 -17.06 25.25
C SER A 205 16.38 -16.13 24.05
N LEU A 206 15.36 -15.35 23.66
CA LEU A 206 15.43 -14.51 22.46
C LEU A 206 16.67 -13.59 22.42
N LEU A 207 17.07 -13.02 23.56
CA LEU A 207 18.25 -12.15 23.63
C LEU A 207 19.57 -12.90 23.46
N ASP A 208 19.61 -14.18 23.80
CA ASP A 208 20.81 -15.03 23.69
C ASP A 208 20.92 -15.73 22.31
N ARG A 209 19.91 -15.58 21.45
CA ARG A 209 19.91 -16.14 20.10
C ARG A 209 20.88 -15.40 19.18
N GLU A 210 21.42 -16.13 18.23
CA GLU A 210 22.10 -15.57 17.06
C GLU A 210 21.06 -15.31 15.97
N TYR A 211 21.18 -14.23 15.22
CA TYR A 211 20.25 -13.95 14.13
C TYR A 211 21.04 -13.79 12.84
N SER A 212 20.48 -14.27 11.72
CA SER A 212 21.05 -13.97 10.42
C SER A 212 20.87 -12.49 10.09
N GLU A 213 21.65 -11.98 9.13
CA GLU A 213 21.45 -10.62 8.64
C GLU A 213 20.08 -10.45 7.98
N GLN A 214 19.58 -11.47 7.28
CA GLN A 214 18.29 -11.41 6.62
C GLN A 214 17.16 -11.29 7.64
N THR A 215 17.22 -12.06 8.72
CA THR A 215 16.23 -11.98 9.80
C THR A 215 16.26 -10.62 10.49
N MET A 216 17.44 -10.06 10.77
CA MET A 216 17.56 -8.70 11.29
C MET A 216 16.88 -7.69 10.35
N LYS A 217 17.16 -7.77 9.04
CA LYS A 217 16.59 -6.85 8.04
C LYS A 217 15.07 -6.98 7.94
N ASN A 218 14.55 -8.21 7.89
CA ASN A 218 13.10 -8.46 7.83
C ASN A 218 12.39 -7.86 9.04
N VAL A 219 12.96 -8.01 10.25
CA VAL A 219 12.40 -7.40 11.47
C VAL A 219 12.46 -5.88 11.40
N LEU A 220 13.57 -5.30 10.95
CA LEU A 220 13.69 -3.84 10.81
C LEU A 220 12.67 -3.27 9.82
N SER A 221 12.55 -3.87 8.62
CA SER A 221 11.57 -3.49 7.61
C SER A 221 10.15 -3.61 8.15
N TYR A 222 9.79 -4.76 8.73
CA TYR A 222 8.45 -4.98 9.26
C TYR A 222 8.04 -3.92 10.30
N VAL A 223 8.93 -3.62 11.26
CA VAL A 223 8.62 -2.62 12.30
C VAL A 223 8.48 -1.22 11.74
N THR A 224 9.35 -0.85 10.79
CA THR A 224 9.37 0.52 10.26
C THR A 224 8.27 0.79 9.25
N GLU A 225 7.95 -0.17 8.39
CA GLU A 225 6.85 -0.08 7.42
C GLU A 225 5.47 -0.04 8.09
N ASN A 226 5.36 -0.56 9.32
CA ASN A 226 4.12 -0.59 10.11
C ASN A 226 4.11 0.41 11.28
N ASP A 227 5.06 1.35 11.34
CA ASP A 227 5.15 2.39 12.39
C ASP A 227 5.10 1.83 13.83
N MET A 228 5.75 0.69 14.07
CA MET A 228 5.62 -0.07 15.32
C MET A 228 6.65 0.25 16.39
N ILE A 229 7.62 1.14 16.15
CA ILE A 229 8.74 1.40 17.08
C ILE A 229 8.24 1.73 18.49
N SER A 230 7.24 2.61 18.61
CA SER A 230 6.66 3.04 19.90
C SER A 230 5.87 1.95 20.62
N GLN A 231 5.51 0.87 19.92
CA GLN A 231 4.76 -0.27 20.44
C GLN A 231 5.69 -1.38 20.95
N LEU A 232 6.99 -1.30 20.65
CA LEU A 232 7.95 -2.29 21.09
C LEU A 232 8.13 -2.24 22.60
N THR A 233 8.12 -3.41 23.22
CA THR A 233 8.33 -3.60 24.66
C THR A 233 9.32 -4.72 24.88
N TYR A 234 9.93 -4.76 26.06
CA TYR A 234 10.88 -5.81 26.43
C TYR A 234 10.36 -7.22 26.14
N PRO A 235 11.14 -8.09 25.46
CA PRO A 235 12.54 -7.91 25.03
C PRO A 235 12.73 -7.40 23.58
N TYR A 236 11.66 -7.02 22.89
CA TYR A 236 11.67 -6.72 21.45
C TYR A 236 12.33 -5.38 21.10
N ASP A 237 12.18 -4.39 21.98
CA ASP A 237 12.86 -3.09 21.92
C ASP A 237 14.39 -3.24 21.94
N GLU A 238 14.92 -4.05 22.85
CA GLU A 238 16.34 -4.37 22.99
C GLU A 238 16.87 -5.13 21.77
N LEU A 239 16.10 -6.09 21.25
CA LEU A 239 16.45 -6.80 20.02
C LEU A 239 16.48 -5.87 18.81
N PHE A 240 15.45 -5.05 18.63
CA PHE A 240 15.38 -4.10 17.53
C PHE A 240 16.58 -3.14 17.56
N LYS A 241 16.88 -2.56 18.73
CA LYS A 241 18.04 -1.69 18.92
C LYS A 241 19.35 -2.39 18.57
N ARG A 242 19.55 -3.62 19.08
CA ARG A 242 20.72 -4.44 18.77
C ARG A 242 20.84 -4.73 17.27
N PHE A 243 19.74 -5.02 16.58
CA PHE A 243 19.74 -5.29 15.14
C PHE A 243 20.14 -4.05 14.33
N VAL A 244 19.58 -2.88 14.68
CA VAL A 244 20.01 -1.59 14.11
C VAL A 244 21.51 -1.39 14.29
N GLU A 245 22.03 -1.55 15.52
CA GLU A 245 23.45 -1.35 15.82
C GLU A 245 24.37 -2.32 15.05
N ILE A 246 23.99 -3.59 14.93
CA ILE A 246 24.75 -4.59 14.18
C ILE A 246 24.79 -4.23 12.69
N LEU A 247 23.63 -3.91 12.08
CA LEU A 247 23.55 -3.59 10.66
C LEU A 247 24.26 -2.28 10.32
N VAL A 248 24.16 -1.26 11.18
CA VAL A 248 24.92 0.00 11.03
C VAL A 248 26.42 -0.24 11.11
N LYS A 249 26.88 -1.10 12.04
CA LYS A 249 28.31 -1.46 12.14
C LYS A 249 28.81 -2.20 10.91
N LYS A 250 27.95 -2.96 10.24
CA LYS A 250 28.22 -3.63 8.95
C LYS A 250 28.10 -2.71 7.74
N ASP A 251 27.76 -1.44 7.97
CA ASP A 251 27.58 -0.44 6.92
C ASP A 251 26.43 -0.78 5.95
N ASP A 252 25.41 -1.48 6.46
CA ASP A 252 24.21 -1.88 5.72
C ASP A 252 23.27 -0.69 5.50
N ASN A 253 22.69 -0.59 4.29
CA ASN A 253 21.83 0.54 3.92
C ASN A 253 20.54 0.60 4.76
N LEU A 254 19.89 -0.54 5.04
CA LEU A 254 18.65 -0.55 5.82
C LEU A 254 18.95 -0.18 7.28
N GLY A 255 20.00 -0.74 7.87
CA GLY A 255 20.41 -0.37 9.23
C GLY A 255 20.70 1.14 9.36
N LEU A 256 21.42 1.70 8.38
CA LEU A 256 21.67 3.14 8.31
C LEU A 256 20.38 3.95 8.14
N ASP A 257 19.49 3.54 7.24
CA ASP A 257 18.22 4.22 6.98
C ASP A 257 17.36 4.31 8.24
N VAL A 258 17.12 3.16 8.89
CA VAL A 258 16.34 3.06 10.12
C VAL A 258 16.95 3.92 11.23
N LEU A 259 18.28 3.86 11.42
CA LEU A 259 18.93 4.70 12.41
C LEU A 259 18.84 6.19 12.05
N GLY A 260 19.03 6.54 10.78
CA GLY A 260 19.00 7.91 10.27
C GLY A 260 17.69 8.60 10.57
N TYR A 261 16.56 7.96 10.25
CA TYR A 261 15.24 8.49 10.57
C TYR A 261 14.95 8.47 12.07
N SER A 262 15.37 7.41 12.79
CA SER A 262 15.20 7.32 14.24
C SER A 262 15.87 8.49 14.98
N VAL A 263 17.11 8.84 14.64
CA VAL A 263 17.84 9.94 15.30
C VAL A 263 17.53 11.31 14.71
N TYR A 264 16.86 11.41 13.55
CA TYR A 264 16.49 12.71 12.97
C TYR A 264 15.35 13.40 13.74
N GLY A 265 14.32 12.64 14.10
CA GLY A 265 13.22 13.10 14.96
C GLY A 265 13.43 12.79 16.44
N GLY A 266 14.22 11.75 16.74
CA GLY A 266 14.15 11.05 18.01
C GLY A 266 12.92 10.14 18.07
N ASN A 267 13.03 9.05 18.81
CA ASN A 267 11.92 8.17 19.19
C ASN A 267 12.18 7.54 20.56
N GLU A 268 11.34 6.60 20.97
CA GLU A 268 11.42 5.93 22.27
C GLU A 268 12.73 5.16 22.48
N LEU A 269 13.39 4.73 21.39
CA LEU A 269 14.60 3.89 21.44
C LEU A 269 15.89 4.68 21.19
N PHE A 270 15.80 5.79 20.45
CA PHE A 270 16.93 6.59 20.02
C PHE A 270 16.67 8.09 20.24
N GLU A 271 17.56 8.75 20.98
CA GLU A 271 17.51 10.20 21.13
C GLU A 271 17.78 10.92 19.81
N CYS A 272 17.23 12.12 19.67
CA CYS A 272 17.45 12.98 18.53
C CYS A 272 18.93 13.42 18.45
N ASP A 273 19.57 13.16 17.32
CA ASP A 273 20.92 13.57 16.96
C ASP A 273 20.95 13.98 15.47
N TRP A 274 20.69 15.25 15.20
CA TRP A 274 20.66 15.79 13.84
C TRP A 274 21.99 15.70 13.12
N LYS A 275 23.12 15.72 13.84
CA LYS A 275 24.44 15.63 13.21
C LYS A 275 24.68 14.22 12.71
N LYS A 276 24.37 13.22 13.53
CA LYS A 276 24.44 11.82 13.12
C LYS A 276 23.45 11.52 11.98
N ALA A 277 22.24 12.04 12.05
CA ALA A 277 21.27 11.94 10.94
C ALA A 277 21.83 12.53 9.64
N GLN A 278 22.44 13.72 9.70
CA GLN A 278 23.06 14.35 8.53
C GLN A 278 24.14 13.46 7.92
N GLU A 279 25.09 12.95 8.73
CA GLU A 279 26.17 12.08 8.27
C GLU A 279 25.64 10.81 7.60
N ILE A 280 24.60 10.21 8.19
CA ILE A 280 23.92 9.03 7.64
C ILE A 280 23.25 9.35 6.30
N PHE A 281 22.44 10.42 6.22
CA PHE A 281 21.72 10.75 4.99
C PHE A 281 22.64 11.24 3.88
N GLU A 282 23.73 11.95 4.17
CA GLU A 282 24.77 12.26 3.18
C GLU A 282 25.37 10.97 2.61
N LYS A 283 25.65 10.00 3.48
CA LYS A 283 26.19 8.70 3.09
C LYS A 283 25.20 7.91 2.24
N LEU A 284 23.95 7.77 2.67
CA LEU A 284 22.91 7.06 1.93
C LEU A 284 22.62 7.72 0.58
N TYR A 285 22.47 9.05 0.57
CA TYR A 285 22.27 9.80 -0.67
C TYR A 285 23.44 9.60 -1.65
N SER A 286 24.69 9.58 -1.17
CA SER A 286 25.85 9.32 -2.03
C SER A 286 25.85 7.93 -2.68
N ARG A 287 25.16 6.95 -2.08
CA ARG A 287 25.04 5.59 -2.60
C ARG A 287 23.89 5.43 -3.59
N THR A 288 22.73 6.01 -3.26
CA THR A 288 21.48 5.71 -3.94
C THR A 288 21.00 6.83 -4.86
N GLY A 289 21.39 8.08 -4.58
CA GLY A 289 20.82 9.26 -5.21
C GLY A 289 19.34 9.49 -4.85
N ASP A 290 18.82 8.82 -3.81
CA ASP A 290 17.40 8.84 -3.47
C ASP A 290 16.91 10.26 -3.10
N PRO A 291 15.85 10.77 -3.76
CA PRO A 291 15.34 12.12 -3.53
C PRO A 291 14.71 12.32 -2.13
N GLY A 292 14.29 11.25 -1.45
CA GLY A 292 13.84 11.28 -0.06
C GLY A 292 14.96 11.71 0.90
N TYR A 293 16.17 11.18 0.73
CA TYR A 293 17.34 11.64 1.48
C TYR A 293 17.72 13.08 1.13
N ALA A 294 17.63 13.45 -0.15
CA ALA A 294 17.83 14.84 -0.55
C ALA A 294 16.84 15.78 0.14
N ASN A 295 15.55 15.45 0.17
CA ASN A 295 14.55 16.23 0.89
C ASN A 295 14.91 16.40 2.37
N THR A 296 15.23 15.31 3.07
CA THR A 296 15.61 15.34 4.49
C THR A 296 16.88 16.17 4.73
N LEU A 297 17.90 16.05 3.88
CA LEU A 297 19.10 16.89 3.92
C LEU A 297 18.76 18.37 3.71
N GLY A 298 17.90 18.68 2.72
CA GLY A 298 17.41 20.04 2.48
C GLY A 298 16.84 20.67 3.75
N TYR A 299 16.02 19.90 4.47
CA TYR A 299 15.46 20.28 5.76
C TYR A 299 16.51 20.49 6.87
N ILE A 300 17.51 19.60 6.96
CA ILE A 300 18.62 19.74 7.92
C ILE A 300 19.36 21.07 7.69
N TYR A 301 19.71 21.39 6.44
CA TYR A 301 20.43 22.62 6.11
C TYR A 301 19.56 23.87 6.21
N TYR A 302 18.28 23.80 5.81
CA TYR A 302 17.36 24.94 5.80
C TYR A 302 17.11 25.51 7.20
N PHE A 303 16.98 24.60 8.18
CA PHE A 303 16.78 24.94 9.58
C PHE A 303 18.08 24.96 10.39
N GLY A 304 19.23 24.65 9.78
CA GLY A 304 20.51 24.58 10.48
C GLY A 304 20.54 23.56 11.62
N ARG A 305 19.77 22.47 11.50
CA ARG A 305 19.54 21.50 12.59
C ARG A 305 20.84 20.90 13.11
N ALA A 306 21.76 20.57 12.21
CA ALA A 306 23.07 20.04 12.56
C ALA A 306 24.17 21.12 12.69
N ASN A 307 23.80 22.40 12.65
CA ASN A 307 24.72 23.54 12.65
C ASN A 307 24.28 24.65 13.63
N ASN A 308 23.90 24.27 14.86
CA ASN A 308 23.49 25.19 15.94
C ASN A 308 22.37 26.17 15.53
N GLY A 309 21.45 25.74 14.67
CA GLY A 309 20.36 26.57 14.13
C GLY A 309 20.80 27.56 13.05
N VAL A 310 22.06 27.55 12.63
CA VAL A 310 22.57 28.40 11.55
C VAL A 310 22.31 27.70 10.21
N ALA A 311 21.38 28.26 9.45
CA ALA A 311 21.01 27.73 8.16
C ALA A 311 22.16 27.79 7.13
N GLN A 312 22.16 26.81 6.23
CA GLN A 312 23.10 26.69 5.12
C GLN A 312 22.33 26.75 3.80
N ASP A 313 21.87 27.95 3.45
CA ASP A 313 20.85 28.15 2.41
C ASP A 313 21.28 27.63 1.03
N ASP A 314 22.56 27.74 0.64
CA ASP A 314 23.04 27.21 -0.65
C ASP A 314 22.88 25.68 -0.75
N LEU A 315 23.12 24.97 0.36
CA LEU A 315 22.95 23.51 0.42
C LEU A 315 21.47 23.14 0.51
N ALA A 316 20.69 23.87 1.30
CA ALA A 316 19.24 23.68 1.34
C ALA A 316 18.62 23.83 -0.06
N PHE A 317 19.01 24.87 -0.81
CA PHE A 317 18.54 25.13 -2.17
C PHE A 317 18.91 23.97 -3.09
N LYS A 318 20.18 23.53 -3.05
CA LYS A 318 20.66 22.39 -3.83
C LYS A 318 19.81 21.14 -3.59
N TYR A 319 19.63 20.75 -2.33
CA TYR A 319 18.97 19.49 -1.99
C TYR A 319 17.46 19.53 -2.21
N PHE A 320 16.79 20.64 -1.90
CA PHE A 320 15.39 20.82 -2.28
C PHE A 320 15.20 20.88 -3.79
N SER A 321 16.13 21.46 -4.57
CA SER A 321 16.05 21.40 -6.04
C SER A 321 16.08 19.97 -6.56
N ILE A 322 16.90 19.10 -5.96
CA ILE A 322 16.98 17.68 -6.31
C ILE A 322 15.68 16.96 -5.97
N GLY A 323 15.17 17.14 -4.74
CA GLY A 323 13.90 16.53 -4.35
C GLY A 323 12.73 17.02 -5.21
N ALA A 324 12.67 18.32 -5.49
CA ALA A 324 11.65 18.93 -6.32
C ALA A 324 11.67 18.42 -7.76
N ALA A 325 12.86 18.25 -8.35
CA ALA A 325 13.01 17.67 -9.68
C ALA A 325 12.52 16.21 -9.77
N ALA A 326 12.52 15.49 -8.64
CA ALA A 326 11.97 14.14 -8.52
C ALA A 326 10.48 14.12 -8.09
N GLY A 327 9.81 15.27 -8.03
CA GLY A 327 8.39 15.37 -7.67
C GLY A 327 8.12 15.29 -6.17
N ASN A 328 9.13 15.43 -5.30
CA ASN A 328 8.90 15.46 -3.86
C ASN A 328 8.14 16.75 -3.46
N TYR A 329 6.90 16.57 -2.98
CA TYR A 329 6.00 17.66 -2.60
C TYR A 329 6.60 18.64 -1.58
N GLU A 330 7.25 18.09 -0.54
CA GLU A 330 7.84 18.90 0.53
C GLU A 330 8.99 19.77 -0.01
N SER A 331 9.83 19.19 -0.88
CA SER A 331 10.89 19.91 -1.55
C SER A 331 10.37 21.00 -2.48
N LEU A 332 9.26 20.77 -3.20
CA LEU A 332 8.66 21.76 -4.12
C LEU A 332 8.24 23.03 -3.37
N TYR A 333 7.42 22.90 -2.32
CA TYR A 333 6.98 24.10 -1.60
C TYR A 333 8.13 24.76 -0.83
N LYS A 334 9.15 23.99 -0.40
CA LYS A 334 10.34 24.57 0.21
C LYS A 334 11.18 25.34 -0.79
N LEU A 335 11.25 24.89 -2.03
CA LEU A 335 11.89 25.64 -3.09
C LEU A 335 11.14 26.96 -3.35
N ALA A 336 9.81 26.95 -3.32
CA ALA A 336 8.99 28.16 -3.39
C ALA A 336 9.23 29.13 -2.22
N ASP A 337 9.28 28.61 -0.97
CA ASP A 337 9.69 29.39 0.22
C ASP A 337 11.02 30.11 -0.03
N MET A 338 11.99 29.39 -0.60
CA MET A 338 13.35 29.91 -0.86
C MET A 338 13.39 30.97 -1.96
N PHE A 339 12.64 30.80 -3.06
CA PHE A 339 12.52 31.81 -4.12
C PHE A 339 11.83 33.09 -3.62
N ILE A 340 10.75 32.97 -2.84
CA ILE A 340 10.04 34.13 -2.28
C ILE A 340 10.92 34.90 -1.30
N ALA A 341 11.66 34.18 -0.45
CA ALA A 341 12.53 34.79 0.55
C ALA A 341 13.88 35.26 -0.01
N GLY A 342 14.33 34.74 -1.15
CA GLY A 342 15.70 34.94 -1.66
C GLY A 342 16.76 34.23 -0.81
N ARG A 343 16.45 33.04 -0.29
CA ARG A 343 17.36 32.23 0.54
C ARG A 343 18.10 31.24 -0.35
N GLY A 344 19.43 31.34 -0.44
CA GLY A 344 20.26 30.44 -1.27
C GLY A 344 20.04 30.58 -2.79
N VAL A 345 19.20 31.53 -3.20
CA VAL A 345 18.84 31.83 -4.58
C VAL A 345 18.45 33.30 -4.71
N VAL A 346 18.55 33.85 -5.91
CA VAL A 346 18.05 35.20 -6.21
C VAL A 346 16.55 35.25 -5.94
N LYS A 347 16.11 36.23 -5.13
CA LYS A 347 14.71 36.44 -4.81
C LYS A 347 13.88 36.58 -6.09
N ASN A 348 12.90 35.70 -6.25
CA ASN A 348 11.95 35.72 -7.35
C ASN A 348 10.58 35.29 -6.86
N LYS A 349 9.72 36.27 -6.55
CA LYS A 349 8.38 36.03 -6.01
C LYS A 349 7.48 35.31 -7.03
N GLU A 350 7.59 35.66 -8.32
CA GLU A 350 6.78 35.08 -9.40
C GLU A 350 7.01 33.57 -9.53
N ILE A 351 8.26 33.09 -9.50
CA ILE A 351 8.56 31.66 -9.54
C ILE A 351 7.99 30.93 -8.33
N GLY A 352 8.22 31.46 -7.12
CA GLY A 352 7.74 30.80 -5.91
C GLY A 352 6.21 30.80 -5.79
N GLU A 353 5.56 31.88 -6.18
CA GLU A 353 4.10 31.95 -6.25
C GLU A 353 3.54 31.00 -7.32
N GLY A 354 4.16 30.91 -8.48
CA GLY A 354 3.79 29.96 -9.53
C GLY A 354 3.78 28.51 -9.01
N ILE A 355 4.86 28.09 -8.35
CA ILE A 355 4.94 26.77 -7.71
C ILE A 355 3.81 26.58 -6.68
N TYR A 356 3.52 27.60 -5.87
CA TYR A 356 2.42 27.54 -4.92
C TYR A 356 1.05 27.38 -5.58
N TYR A 357 0.79 28.09 -6.68
CA TYR A 357 -0.47 27.97 -7.41
C TYR A 357 -0.63 26.62 -8.11
N ASP A 358 0.44 26.06 -8.67
CA ASP A 358 0.42 24.73 -9.27
C ASP A 358 0.06 23.67 -8.22
N LEU A 359 0.78 23.66 -7.08
CA LEU A 359 0.50 22.77 -5.96
C LEU A 359 -0.90 22.98 -5.38
N PHE A 360 -1.38 24.23 -5.34
CA PHE A 360 -2.72 24.56 -4.87
C PHE A 360 -3.79 23.95 -5.76
N ASN A 361 -3.67 24.07 -7.08
CA ASN A 361 -4.64 23.53 -8.03
C ASN A 361 -4.68 22.00 -7.98
N GLU A 362 -3.52 21.34 -7.93
CA GLU A 362 -3.41 19.89 -7.80
C GLU A 362 -4.08 19.40 -6.50
N ASN A 363 -3.75 20.01 -5.37
CA ASN A 363 -4.31 19.60 -4.07
C ASN A 363 -5.78 19.98 -3.92
N LYS A 364 -6.24 21.06 -4.56
CA LYS A 364 -7.65 21.45 -4.57
C LYS A 364 -8.51 20.38 -5.23
N ALA A 365 -8.08 19.89 -6.39
CA ALA A 365 -8.79 18.83 -7.10
C ALA A 365 -8.89 17.55 -6.26
N ILE A 366 -7.79 17.13 -5.62
CA ILE A 366 -7.77 15.98 -4.72
C ILE A 366 -8.74 16.18 -3.54
N PHE A 367 -8.72 17.37 -2.93
CA PHE A 367 -9.60 17.72 -1.81
C PHE A 367 -11.09 17.76 -2.21
N GLU A 368 -11.40 18.29 -3.40
CA GLU A 368 -12.76 18.35 -3.94
C GLU A 368 -13.36 16.97 -4.24
N ASP A 369 -12.50 15.99 -4.54
CA ASP A 369 -12.85 14.57 -4.64
C ASP A 369 -12.87 13.84 -3.28
N GLU A 370 -12.96 14.61 -2.18
CA GLU A 370 -13.11 14.14 -0.80
C GLU A 370 -11.93 13.33 -0.22
N HIS A 371 -10.76 13.41 -0.85
CA HIS A 371 -9.52 12.86 -0.32
C HIS A 371 -8.91 13.83 0.71
N PHE A 372 -9.48 13.83 1.92
CA PHE A 372 -9.14 14.81 2.97
C PHE A 372 -7.77 14.60 3.64
N ASN A 373 -7.03 13.54 3.31
CA ASN A 373 -5.67 13.30 3.78
C ASN A 373 -4.61 14.11 3.01
N CYS A 374 -4.98 14.86 1.97
CA CYS A 374 -4.06 15.65 1.17
C CYS A 374 -3.48 16.89 1.91
N LYS A 375 -2.56 17.60 1.23
CA LYS A 375 -1.85 18.77 1.77
C LYS A 375 -2.50 20.09 1.37
N PHE A 376 -3.77 20.07 0.97
CA PHE A 376 -4.51 21.24 0.50
C PHE A 376 -4.58 22.38 1.53
N ALA A 377 -4.78 22.06 2.81
CA ALA A 377 -4.81 23.07 3.87
C ALA A 377 -3.51 23.88 3.96
N ASP A 378 -2.38 23.17 3.92
CA ASP A 378 -1.04 23.73 4.03
C ASP A 378 -0.72 24.65 2.85
N ILE A 379 -1.03 24.21 1.63
CA ILE A 379 -0.76 25.02 0.42
C ILE A 379 -1.74 26.19 0.27
N ALA A 380 -3.01 26.02 0.61
CA ALA A 380 -3.98 27.12 0.63
C ALA A 380 -3.57 28.21 1.62
N TYR A 381 -3.07 27.82 2.80
CA TYR A 381 -2.50 28.77 3.76
C TYR A 381 -1.28 29.52 3.19
N ARG A 382 -0.37 28.81 2.50
CA ARG A 382 0.79 29.43 1.85
C ARG A 382 0.39 30.43 0.78
N VAL A 383 -0.51 30.06 -0.14
CA VAL A 383 -1.04 30.97 -1.17
C VAL A 383 -1.70 32.19 -0.53
N GLY A 384 -2.57 32.00 0.47
CA GLY A 384 -3.18 33.13 1.19
C GLY A 384 -2.15 34.07 1.84
N SER A 385 -1.04 33.51 2.32
CA SER A 385 0.04 34.29 2.94
C SER A 385 0.81 35.16 1.95
N THR A 386 0.85 34.83 0.64
CA THR A 386 1.60 35.63 -0.35
C THR A 386 0.95 36.99 -0.63
N TYR A 387 -0.35 37.10 -0.36
CA TYR A 387 -1.11 38.34 -0.42
C TYR A 387 -0.88 39.26 0.78
N LEU A 388 -0.21 38.80 1.84
CA LEU A 388 0.08 39.60 3.04
C LEU A 388 1.50 40.16 2.99
N ASP A 389 1.68 41.33 2.37
CA ASP A 389 2.98 41.99 2.17
C ASP A 389 3.02 43.40 2.77
N GLY A 390 2.98 43.49 4.10
CA GLY A 390 3.06 44.76 4.81
C GLY A 390 1.96 45.75 4.40
N GLU A 391 2.35 46.96 4.00
CA GLU A 391 1.42 48.00 3.54
C GLU A 391 0.69 47.64 2.23
N ASN A 392 1.23 46.73 1.41
CA ASN A 392 0.64 46.30 0.15
C ASN A 392 -0.29 45.07 0.30
N SER A 393 -0.66 44.72 1.54
CA SER A 393 -1.46 43.52 1.81
C SER A 393 -2.84 43.57 1.16
N GLN A 394 -3.19 42.49 0.44
CA GLN A 394 -4.52 42.29 -0.16
C GLN A 394 -5.33 41.32 0.70
N TYR A 395 -6.03 41.87 1.68
CA TYR A 395 -6.71 41.06 2.71
C TYR A 395 -7.89 40.24 2.19
N ILE A 396 -8.62 40.68 1.16
CA ILE A 396 -9.78 39.92 0.63
C ILE A 396 -9.31 38.61 -0.03
N PRO A 397 -8.39 38.61 -1.02
CA PRO A 397 -7.82 37.37 -1.54
C PRO A 397 -7.18 36.50 -0.46
N ALA A 398 -6.35 37.08 0.42
CA ALA A 398 -5.75 36.33 1.54
C ALA A 398 -6.80 35.58 2.35
N TYR A 399 -7.88 36.28 2.70
CA TYR A 399 -8.94 35.72 3.51
C TYR A 399 -9.71 34.61 2.79
N TYR A 400 -9.94 34.75 1.49
CA TYR A 400 -10.54 33.72 0.64
C TYR A 400 -9.77 32.39 0.74
N TYR A 401 -8.43 32.43 0.58
CA TYR A 401 -7.58 31.25 0.71
C TYR A 401 -7.54 30.68 2.13
N PHE A 402 -7.50 31.53 3.15
CA PHE A 402 -7.50 31.05 4.54
C PHE A 402 -8.82 30.36 4.93
N LEU A 403 -9.96 30.79 4.39
CA LEU A 403 -11.24 30.11 4.60
C LEU A 403 -11.24 28.69 4.00
N MET A 404 -10.65 28.52 2.81
CA MET A 404 -10.43 27.18 2.23
C MET A 404 -9.49 26.35 3.08
N ALA A 405 -8.36 26.92 3.49
CA ALA A 405 -7.38 26.26 4.34
C ALA A 405 -8.01 25.77 5.66
N LYS A 406 -8.86 26.60 6.27
CA LYS A 406 -9.56 26.28 7.52
C LYS A 406 -10.55 25.14 7.34
N PHE A 407 -11.34 25.16 6.28
CA PHE A 407 -12.27 24.07 5.98
C PHE A 407 -11.51 22.77 5.72
N ALA A 408 -10.40 22.84 5.00
CA ALA A 408 -9.57 21.70 4.68
C ALA A 408 -8.91 21.06 5.90
N ILE A 409 -8.31 21.87 6.79
CA ILE A 409 -7.68 21.34 8.00
C ILE A 409 -8.72 20.74 8.97
N ASP A 410 -9.90 21.35 9.09
CA ASP A 410 -10.97 20.81 9.93
C ASP A 410 -11.47 19.46 9.38
N LYS A 411 -11.59 19.31 8.05
CA LYS A 411 -11.95 18.03 7.42
C LYS A 411 -10.87 16.98 7.60
N ARG A 412 -9.59 17.33 7.41
CA ARG A 412 -8.46 16.41 7.62
C ARG A 412 -8.44 15.89 9.06
N MET A 413 -8.47 16.79 10.03
CA MET A 413 -8.43 16.45 11.47
C MET A 413 -9.69 15.72 11.98
N LEU A 414 -10.77 15.68 11.19
CA LEU A 414 -11.95 14.89 11.52
C LEU A 414 -11.72 13.39 11.31
N TYR A 415 -10.86 13.03 10.34
CA TYR A 415 -10.65 11.63 9.91
C TYR A 415 -9.21 11.13 10.13
N PHE A 416 -8.24 12.04 10.30
CA PHE A 416 -6.82 11.71 10.37
C PHE A 416 -6.14 12.42 11.55
N ASP A 417 -5.10 11.80 12.11
CA ASP A 417 -4.26 12.37 13.18
C ASP A 417 -2.83 12.54 12.68
N TYR A 418 -2.55 13.66 12.03
CA TYR A 418 -1.22 13.97 11.52
C TYR A 418 -0.43 14.85 12.48
N TYR A 419 0.85 14.50 12.64
CA TYR A 419 1.79 15.32 13.40
C TYR A 419 1.87 16.74 12.81
N GLY A 420 1.68 17.75 13.66
CA GLY A 420 1.76 19.16 13.28
C GLY A 420 0.43 19.82 12.88
N ASP A 421 -0.65 19.06 12.70
CA ASP A 421 -1.95 19.61 12.27
C ASP A 421 -2.51 20.65 13.22
N SER A 422 -2.32 20.46 14.53
CA SER A 422 -2.71 21.45 15.55
C SER A 422 -1.99 22.79 15.34
N THR A 423 -0.72 22.77 14.94
CA THR A 423 0.05 23.99 14.64
C THR A 423 -0.43 24.64 13.34
N VAL A 424 -0.66 23.84 12.29
CA VAL A 424 -1.19 24.33 11.02
C VAL A 424 -2.55 25.01 11.21
N LYS A 425 -3.47 24.36 11.93
CA LYS A 425 -4.79 24.90 12.27
C LYS A 425 -4.68 26.23 13.01
N LYS A 426 -3.84 26.29 14.05
CA LYS A 426 -3.60 27.52 14.81
C LYS A 426 -3.12 28.66 13.91
N ASN A 427 -2.13 28.41 13.05
CA ASN A 427 -1.59 29.42 12.14
C ASN A 427 -2.65 29.95 11.16
N ILE A 428 -3.52 29.07 10.66
CA ILE A 428 -4.65 29.43 9.80
C ILE A 428 -5.65 30.30 10.56
N GLU A 429 -6.02 29.91 11.78
CA GLU A 429 -6.97 30.65 12.62
C GLU A 429 -6.45 32.05 12.96
N GLU A 430 -5.16 32.18 13.32
CA GLU A 430 -4.52 33.49 13.56
C GLU A 430 -4.53 34.37 12.30
N ALA A 431 -4.27 33.80 11.13
CA ALA A 431 -4.32 34.53 9.86
C ALA A 431 -5.75 34.99 9.50
N ILE A 432 -6.75 34.16 9.80
CA ILE A 432 -8.17 34.51 9.65
C ILE A 432 -8.55 35.68 10.56
N GLU A 433 -8.19 35.62 11.84
CA GLU A 433 -8.51 36.70 12.77
C GLU A 433 -7.85 38.02 12.36
N LYS A 434 -6.58 37.97 11.92
CA LYS A 434 -5.89 39.14 11.35
C LYS A 434 -6.64 39.74 10.15
N CYS A 435 -7.20 38.90 9.28
CA CYS A 435 -7.99 39.37 8.14
C CYS A 435 -9.32 39.99 8.59
N LYS A 436 -10.02 39.36 9.54
CA LYS A 436 -11.28 39.89 10.10
C LYS A 436 -11.09 41.26 10.76
N GLU A 437 -10.03 41.42 11.56
CA GLU A 437 -9.69 42.69 12.21
C GLU A 437 -9.44 43.81 11.21
N LYS A 438 -8.83 43.50 10.06
CA LYS A 438 -8.48 44.49 9.04
C LYS A 438 -9.61 44.82 8.09
N LEU A 439 -10.45 43.84 7.77
CA LEU A 439 -11.53 43.99 6.81
C LEU A 439 -12.83 44.51 7.44
N GLU A 440 -13.04 44.29 8.73
CA GLU A 440 -14.25 44.66 9.47
C GLU A 440 -15.56 44.19 8.80
N ILE A 441 -15.50 43.08 8.05
CA ILE A 441 -16.66 42.53 7.36
C ILE A 441 -17.60 41.91 8.40
N PRO A 442 -18.88 42.30 8.47
CA PRO A 442 -19.84 41.72 9.40
C PRO A 442 -20.34 40.36 8.91
N LEU A 443 -20.53 39.41 9.82
CA LEU A 443 -21.17 38.13 9.50
C LEU A 443 -22.62 38.33 9.03
N ARG A 444 -22.91 38.02 7.77
CA ARG A 444 -24.25 38.17 7.19
C ARG A 444 -25.04 36.87 7.26
N LYS A 445 -26.35 36.96 7.52
CA LYS A 445 -27.29 35.81 7.43
C LYS A 445 -27.68 35.48 5.98
N SER A 446 -27.65 36.49 5.12
CA SER A 446 -27.90 36.38 3.69
C SER A 446 -27.31 37.59 2.99
N ILE A 447 -27.01 37.45 1.70
CA ILE A 447 -26.61 38.55 0.82
C ILE A 447 -27.58 38.65 -0.36
N PHE A 448 -27.71 39.85 -0.90
CA PHE A 448 -28.41 40.10 -2.14
C PHE A 448 -27.37 40.40 -3.22
N VAL A 449 -27.45 39.72 -4.35
CA VAL A 449 -26.50 39.79 -5.46
C VAL A 449 -27.25 39.91 -6.79
N PRO A 450 -26.68 40.60 -7.78
CA PRO A 450 -27.32 40.77 -9.08
C PRO A 450 -27.35 39.47 -9.89
N GLU A 451 -26.46 38.52 -9.61
CA GLU A 451 -26.34 37.25 -10.32
C GLU A 451 -26.02 36.08 -9.36
N PRO A 452 -26.38 34.83 -9.70
CA PRO A 452 -26.01 33.64 -8.96
C PRO A 452 -24.57 33.21 -9.31
N PHE A 453 -23.59 34.08 -9.02
CA PHE A 453 -22.19 33.98 -9.46
C PHE A 453 -21.53 32.59 -9.23
N VAL A 454 -21.89 31.88 -8.16
CA VAL A 454 -21.37 30.53 -7.82
C VAL A 454 -21.76 29.46 -8.85
N VAL A 455 -22.79 29.71 -9.66
CA VAL A 455 -23.21 28.79 -10.74
C VAL A 455 -22.10 28.64 -11.79
N ILE A 456 -21.23 29.65 -11.96
CA ILE A 456 -20.07 29.57 -12.85
C ILE A 456 -19.12 28.45 -12.38
N ASP A 457 -18.86 28.36 -11.07
CA ASP A 457 -18.02 27.31 -10.50
C ASP A 457 -18.66 25.92 -10.67
N LEU A 458 -20.00 25.81 -10.51
CA LEU A 458 -20.72 24.56 -10.76
C LEU A 458 -20.65 24.10 -12.23
N LEU A 459 -20.52 25.04 -13.17
CA LEU A 459 -20.38 24.75 -14.61
C LEU A 459 -18.93 24.52 -15.05
N ALA A 460 -17.96 24.92 -14.24
CA ALA A 460 -16.53 24.82 -14.56
C ALA A 460 -16.11 23.39 -14.92
N GLY A 461 -15.16 23.28 -15.86
CA GLY A 461 -14.63 21.99 -16.31
C GLY A 461 -15.63 21.19 -17.14
N ASP A 462 -16.39 21.83 -18.04
CA ASP A 462 -17.41 21.26 -18.93
C ASP A 462 -18.54 20.50 -18.21
N TYR A 463 -18.89 20.93 -17.00
CA TYR A 463 -20.03 20.37 -16.28
C TYR A 463 -21.34 21.01 -16.75
N HIS A 464 -22.42 20.25 -16.67
CA HIS A 464 -23.77 20.78 -16.83
C HIS A 464 -24.40 20.97 -15.45
N VAL A 465 -25.38 21.86 -15.36
CA VAL A 465 -26.13 22.12 -14.12
C VAL A 465 -27.62 21.92 -14.36
N ASP A 466 -28.26 21.11 -13.52
CA ASP A 466 -29.71 21.03 -13.45
C ASP A 466 -30.23 22.20 -12.61
N VAL A 467 -31.15 22.96 -13.18
CA VAL A 467 -31.82 24.09 -12.56
C VAL A 467 -33.26 23.69 -12.23
N LYS A 468 -33.63 23.86 -10.97
CA LYS A 468 -34.98 23.63 -10.47
C LYS A 468 -35.57 24.91 -9.89
N LEU A 469 -36.70 25.32 -10.45
CA LEU A 469 -37.46 26.48 -10.00
C LEU A 469 -38.59 26.02 -9.09
N ARG A 470 -38.81 26.77 -8.00
CA ARG A 470 -39.96 26.59 -7.11
C ARG A 470 -40.54 27.94 -6.73
N HIS A 471 -41.70 28.25 -7.29
CA HIS A 471 -42.48 29.46 -7.02
C HIS A 471 -42.85 29.56 -5.54
N LEU A 472 -42.61 30.73 -4.94
CA LEU A 472 -42.95 31.07 -3.56
C LEU A 472 -43.91 32.26 -3.53
N LYS A 473 -44.39 32.60 -2.33
CA LYS A 473 -45.19 33.82 -2.12
C LYS A 473 -44.37 35.09 -2.36
N ASN A 474 -45.07 36.20 -2.62
CA ASN A 474 -44.51 37.55 -2.76
C ASN A 474 -43.50 37.67 -3.92
N ASN A 475 -43.81 37.11 -5.09
CA ASN A 475 -42.98 37.19 -6.29
C ASN A 475 -41.54 36.73 -6.04
N LYS A 476 -41.38 35.64 -5.27
CA LYS A 476 -40.07 35.03 -5.00
C LYS A 476 -40.02 33.66 -5.64
N VAL A 477 -38.85 33.27 -6.12
CA VAL A 477 -38.62 31.94 -6.67
C VAL A 477 -37.39 31.34 -6.01
N LYS A 478 -37.54 30.14 -5.42
CA LYS A 478 -36.39 29.36 -4.98
C LYS A 478 -35.80 28.69 -6.22
N MET A 479 -34.51 28.91 -6.45
CA MET A 479 -33.76 28.32 -7.54
C MET A 479 -32.70 27.41 -6.96
N THR A 480 -32.72 26.14 -7.32
CA THR A 480 -31.71 25.15 -6.94
C THR A 480 -30.91 24.78 -8.17
N PHE A 481 -29.59 24.91 -8.05
CA PHE A 481 -28.60 24.63 -9.09
C PHE A 481 -27.80 23.42 -8.62
N LYS A 482 -27.91 22.30 -9.31
CA LYS A 482 -27.19 21.07 -8.98
C LYS A 482 -26.31 20.63 -10.13
N ARG A 483 -25.02 20.43 -9.87
CA ARG A 483 -24.06 19.92 -10.85
C ARG A 483 -24.44 18.50 -11.27
N VAL A 484 -24.29 18.20 -12.55
CA VAL A 484 -24.62 16.90 -13.14
C VAL A 484 -23.41 15.99 -13.13
N ALA A 485 -23.58 14.73 -12.72
CA ALA A 485 -22.50 13.74 -12.74
C ALA A 485 -21.97 13.49 -14.16
N LYS A 486 -20.65 13.32 -14.30
CA LYS A 486 -19.98 13.04 -15.58
C LYS A 486 -19.73 11.55 -15.79
N GLY A 487 -19.84 11.13 -17.05
CA GLY A 487 -19.52 9.77 -17.46
C GLY A 487 -20.41 8.73 -16.77
N LYS A 488 -19.79 7.76 -16.10
CA LYS A 488 -20.48 6.68 -15.36
C LYS A 488 -20.56 6.92 -13.84
N ARG A 489 -20.17 8.10 -13.35
CA ARG A 489 -20.22 8.40 -11.91
C ARG A 489 -21.67 8.55 -11.45
N GLU A 490 -21.97 8.05 -10.25
CA GLU A 490 -23.28 8.22 -9.63
C GLU A 490 -23.47 9.64 -9.09
N GLU A 491 -22.40 10.23 -8.54
CA GLU A 491 -22.38 11.59 -7.98
C GLU A 491 -21.43 12.51 -8.78
N PRO A 492 -21.75 13.81 -8.87
CA PRO A 492 -20.85 14.81 -9.47
C PRO A 492 -19.67 15.14 -8.55
N GLU A 493 -18.59 15.66 -9.15
CA GLU A 493 -17.51 16.27 -8.38
C GLU A 493 -18.02 17.54 -7.68
N LYS A 494 -17.72 17.65 -6.39
CA LYS A 494 -18.10 18.81 -5.58
C LYS A 494 -17.18 19.99 -5.90
N ILE A 495 -17.65 21.20 -5.62
CA ILE A 495 -16.86 22.41 -5.66
C ILE A 495 -16.63 22.94 -4.24
N LEU A 496 -15.43 23.42 -4.01
CA LEU A 496 -15.05 24.13 -2.80
C LEU A 496 -15.26 25.62 -2.99
N PHE A 497 -16.15 26.19 -2.18
CA PHE A 497 -16.56 27.58 -2.30
C PHE A 497 -16.41 28.34 -0.97
N PRO A 498 -15.34 29.16 -0.81
CA PRO A 498 -15.21 30.08 0.31
C PRO A 498 -15.97 31.38 0.04
N PHE A 499 -16.57 31.95 1.09
CA PHE A 499 -17.31 33.19 1.00
C PHE A 499 -17.13 34.08 2.22
N PHE A 500 -16.49 35.23 2.01
CA PHE A 500 -16.03 36.11 3.09
C PHE A 500 -17.17 36.76 3.88
N ASP A 501 -18.30 37.11 3.24
CA ASP A 501 -19.47 37.68 3.96
C ASP A 501 -20.12 36.68 4.93
N PHE A 502 -19.87 35.38 4.72
CA PHE A 502 -20.33 34.30 5.60
C PHE A 502 -19.23 33.80 6.53
N HIS A 503 -18.00 34.29 6.39
CA HIS A 503 -16.81 33.86 7.12
C HIS A 503 -16.63 32.33 7.12
N GLY A 504 -16.92 31.67 6.00
CA GLY A 504 -16.81 30.23 5.90
C GLY A 504 -16.66 29.72 4.47
N CYS A 505 -16.57 28.41 4.36
CA CYS A 505 -16.37 27.67 3.13
C CYS A 505 -17.25 26.43 3.14
N ILE A 506 -17.66 25.97 1.96
CA ILE A 506 -18.49 24.77 1.78
C ILE A 506 -17.94 23.93 0.63
N LEU A 507 -18.03 22.61 0.78
CA LEU A 507 -17.79 21.64 -0.28
C LEU A 507 -19.15 21.07 -0.70
N THR A 508 -19.60 21.38 -1.92
CA THR A 508 -20.96 21.05 -2.38
C THR A 508 -21.03 20.93 -3.89
N ASP A 509 -21.98 20.15 -4.41
CA ASP A 509 -22.37 20.09 -5.82
C ASP A 509 -23.66 20.88 -6.10
N GLU A 510 -24.26 21.47 -5.07
CA GLU A 510 -25.56 22.14 -5.13
C GLU A 510 -25.53 23.50 -4.43
N PHE A 511 -26.15 24.50 -5.06
CA PHE A 511 -26.45 25.80 -4.43
C PHE A 511 -27.91 26.18 -4.59
N THR A 512 -28.43 26.92 -3.61
CA THR A 512 -29.77 27.51 -3.66
C THR A 512 -29.70 29.03 -3.59
N PHE A 513 -30.35 29.68 -4.54
CA PHE A 513 -30.63 31.11 -4.53
C PHE A 513 -32.13 31.37 -4.44
N TYR A 514 -32.49 32.59 -4.03
CA TYR A 514 -33.88 33.06 -4.02
C TYR A 514 -33.97 34.30 -4.90
N ALA A 515 -34.52 34.18 -6.10
CA ALA A 515 -34.85 35.34 -6.93
C ALA A 515 -35.95 36.16 -6.23
N GLU A 516 -35.78 37.47 -6.14
CA GLU A 516 -36.72 38.38 -5.48
C GLU A 516 -37.38 39.33 -6.46
N ASN A 517 -38.64 39.69 -6.18
CA ASN A 517 -39.45 40.60 -7.00
C ASN A 517 -39.54 40.18 -8.47
N VAL A 518 -39.64 38.87 -8.72
CA VAL A 518 -39.70 38.28 -10.06
C VAL A 518 -40.94 38.77 -10.80
N THR A 519 -40.75 39.38 -11.96
CA THR A 519 -41.82 39.90 -12.82
C THR A 519 -42.15 38.94 -13.95
N GLU A 520 -41.14 38.26 -14.51
CA GLU A 520 -41.30 37.27 -15.56
C GLU A 520 -40.38 36.08 -15.31
N ILE A 521 -40.83 34.87 -15.69
CA ILE A 521 -40.08 33.63 -15.50
C ILE A 521 -40.54 32.61 -16.53
N SER A 522 -39.62 31.75 -16.97
CA SER A 522 -39.94 30.66 -17.89
C SER A 522 -40.98 29.68 -17.31
N ASP A 523 -41.88 29.20 -18.16
CA ASP A 523 -42.90 28.20 -17.80
C ASP A 523 -42.33 26.84 -17.38
N ASN A 524 -41.08 26.54 -17.77
CA ASN A 524 -40.44 25.28 -17.42
C ASN A 524 -39.71 25.38 -16.07
N ASP A 525 -40.19 24.63 -15.08
CA ASP A 525 -39.62 24.61 -13.73
C ASP A 525 -38.36 23.75 -13.60
N ASN A 526 -38.02 22.91 -14.59
CA ASN A 526 -36.84 22.04 -14.54
C ASN A 526 -36.14 21.99 -15.89
N PHE A 527 -34.89 22.44 -15.94
CA PHE A 527 -34.09 22.43 -17.16
C PHE A 527 -32.61 22.26 -16.84
N ARG A 528 -31.84 21.90 -17.85
CA ARG A 528 -30.38 21.73 -17.76
C ARG A 528 -29.69 22.85 -18.50
N ILE A 529 -28.60 23.36 -17.94
CA ILE A 529 -27.83 24.46 -18.51
C ILE A 529 -26.37 24.06 -18.72
N THR A 530 -25.77 24.66 -19.75
CA THR A 530 -24.33 24.67 -20.02
C THR A 530 -23.71 26.02 -19.68
N HIS A 531 -24.51 27.09 -19.70
CA HIS A 531 -24.12 28.44 -19.29
C HIS A 531 -25.39 29.28 -19.03
N TYR A 532 -25.19 30.49 -18.53
CA TYR A 532 -26.23 31.52 -18.43
C TYR A 532 -25.66 32.86 -18.88
N GLU A 533 -26.53 33.76 -19.31
CA GLU A 533 -26.18 35.12 -19.70
C GLU A 533 -26.98 36.14 -18.87
N MET A 534 -26.31 37.22 -18.50
CA MET A 534 -26.92 38.36 -17.81
C MET A 534 -27.43 39.36 -18.85
N CYS A 535 -28.75 39.61 -18.85
CA CYS A 535 -29.38 40.62 -19.71
C CYS A 535 -29.56 41.98 -19.01
N GLY A 536 -29.40 41.99 -17.69
CA GLY A 536 -29.52 43.14 -16.79
C GLY A 536 -29.33 42.67 -15.34
N ASP A 537 -29.25 43.59 -14.38
CA ASP A 537 -29.16 43.20 -12.96
C ASP A 537 -30.42 42.42 -12.55
N GLY A 538 -30.24 41.17 -12.13
CA GLY A 538 -31.36 40.27 -11.77
C GLY A 538 -32.05 39.57 -12.94
N ASP A 539 -31.70 39.92 -14.19
CA ASP A 539 -32.30 39.38 -15.41
C ASP A 539 -31.36 38.37 -16.06
N ILE A 540 -31.77 37.11 -16.09
CA ILE A 540 -30.95 35.98 -16.53
C ILE A 540 -31.66 35.14 -17.57
N GLU A 541 -30.94 34.84 -18.64
CA GLU A 541 -31.29 33.79 -19.60
C GLU A 541 -30.39 32.57 -19.40
N PHE A 542 -31.00 31.38 -19.42
CA PHE A 542 -30.35 30.10 -19.19
C PHE A 542 -30.25 29.32 -20.50
N PHE A 543 -29.07 28.78 -20.80
CA PHE A 543 -28.78 28.17 -22.08
C PHE A 543 -28.32 26.72 -21.96
N TYR A 544 -28.80 25.87 -22.86
CA TYR A 544 -28.25 24.56 -23.13
C TYR A 544 -27.67 24.56 -24.55
N PHE A 545 -26.35 24.68 -24.65
CA PHE A 545 -25.65 25.09 -25.86
C PHE A 545 -26.27 26.38 -26.41
N ASP A 546 -26.72 26.40 -27.66
CA ASP A 546 -27.24 27.62 -28.31
C ASP A 546 -28.74 27.86 -28.05
N LYS A 547 -29.38 27.01 -27.23
CA LYS A 547 -30.82 27.09 -26.98
C LYS A 547 -31.10 27.70 -25.61
N CYS A 548 -31.82 28.82 -25.59
CA CYS A 548 -32.43 29.33 -24.35
C CYS A 548 -33.47 28.32 -23.84
N VAL A 549 -33.25 27.81 -22.63
CA VAL A 549 -34.06 26.76 -21.98
C VAL A 549 -34.85 27.27 -20.78
N GLY A 550 -34.54 28.47 -20.28
CA GLY A 550 -35.24 29.12 -19.18
C GLY A 550 -34.79 30.57 -19.02
N TYR A 551 -35.53 31.35 -18.26
CA TYR A 551 -35.17 32.74 -17.93
C TYR A 551 -35.84 33.18 -16.64
N VAL A 552 -35.27 34.18 -15.97
CA VAL A 552 -35.83 34.85 -14.79
C VAL A 552 -35.57 36.35 -14.93
N ILE A 553 -36.62 37.17 -14.76
CA ILE A 553 -36.55 38.64 -14.77
C ILE A 553 -37.02 39.13 -13.39
N GLY A 554 -36.19 39.93 -12.71
CA GLY A 554 -36.46 40.39 -11.35
C GLY A 554 -35.35 41.29 -10.80
N ASP A 555 -35.38 41.60 -9.51
CA ASP A 555 -34.43 42.57 -8.94
C ASP A 555 -33.04 41.98 -8.66
N GLY A 556 -32.94 40.64 -8.57
CA GLY A 556 -31.72 39.94 -8.18
C GLY A 556 -31.98 38.72 -7.29
N PHE A 557 -30.90 38.21 -6.70
CA PHE A 557 -30.87 36.91 -6.04
C PHE A 557 -30.37 37.03 -4.60
N ARG A 558 -31.05 36.33 -3.69
CA ARG A 558 -30.62 36.22 -2.30
C ARG A 558 -29.95 34.87 -2.05
N LEU A 559 -28.70 34.90 -1.61
CA LEU A 559 -27.98 33.73 -1.10
C LEU A 559 -28.06 33.70 0.42
N LYS A 560 -28.44 32.57 1.01
CA LYS A 560 -28.43 32.39 2.46
C LYS A 560 -27.07 31.87 2.94
N ASN A 561 -26.74 32.19 4.18
CA ASN A 561 -25.49 31.73 4.79
C ASN A 561 -25.49 30.21 4.97
N PHE A 562 -24.61 29.53 4.24
CA PHE A 562 -24.46 28.07 4.22
C PHE A 562 -23.61 27.50 5.37
N VAL A 563 -23.05 28.34 6.23
CA VAL A 563 -22.26 27.94 7.41
C VAL A 563 -23.17 27.71 8.64
N LYS A 564 -24.45 28.12 8.55
CA LYS A 564 -25.40 28.14 9.68
C LYS A 564 -26.63 27.24 9.50
N GLU A 565 -26.57 26.23 8.65
CA GLU A 565 -27.61 25.20 8.56
C GLU A 565 -27.22 23.90 9.28
#